data_AF-A0A3D0DFD1-F1
#
_entry.id   AF-A0A3D0DFD1-F1
#
_cell.length_a   1.000
_cell.length_b   1.000
_cell.length_c   1.000
_cell.angle_alpha   90.00
_cell.angle_beta   90.00
_cell.angle_gamma   90.00
#
_symmetry.space_group_name_H-M   'P 1'
#
loop_
_entity.id
_entity.type
_entity.pdbx_description
1 polymer ?
#
loop_
_entity_poly.entity_id
_entity_poly.type
_entity_poly.pdbx_seq_one_letter_code
_entity_poly.pdbx_strand_id
1 'polypeptide(L)'
;MASLIIFFILAIVVIVAALFVINTKSPVSSAMFLVLTMCALAGLFVLLGAIFLAALQVIVYAGAIMVLFLFVIMLLNLRKDEYGHDSHFIQKYLAFVL
;
A
#
# COMPACT_ATOMS: atom_id res chain seq x y z
N MET A 1 -12.60 -26.13 -4.72
CA MET A 1 -13.16 -25.61 -3.44
C MET A 1 -12.08 -24.86 -2.64
N ALA A 2 -11.03 -25.55 -2.15
CA ALA A 2 -9.97 -24.91 -1.35
C ALA A 2 -9.25 -23.74 -2.05
N SER A 3 -8.98 -23.84 -3.36
CA SER A 3 -8.37 -22.78 -4.16
C SER A 3 -9.18 -21.48 -4.20
N LEU A 4 -10.52 -21.56 -4.22
CA LEU A 4 -11.39 -20.38 -4.22
C LEU A 4 -11.36 -19.66 -2.86
N ILE A 5 -11.32 -20.41 -1.76
CA ILE A 5 -11.23 -19.83 -0.41
C ILE A 5 -9.90 -19.07 -0.27
N ILE A 6 -8.79 -19.69 -0.67
CA ILE A 6 -7.45 -19.07 -0.63
C ILE A 6 -7.40 -17.84 -1.55
N PHE A 7 -8.03 -17.90 -2.73
CA PHE A 7 -8.14 -16.77 -3.65
C PHE A 7 -8.84 -15.58 -2.99
N PHE A 8 -10.01 -15.78 -2.39
CA PHE A 8 -10.76 -14.71 -1.73
C PHE A 8 -10.00 -14.13 -0.53
N ILE A 9 -9.35 -14.97 0.28
CA ILE A 9 -8.52 -14.50 1.40
C ILE A 9 -7.38 -13.62 0.88
N LEU A 10 -6.62 -14.08 -0.12
CA LEU A 10 -5.54 -13.31 -0.71
C LEU A 10 -6.04 -12.01 -1.35
N ALA A 11 -7.17 -12.04 -2.05
CA ALA A 11 -7.77 -10.86 -2.66
C ALA A 11 -8.16 -9.81 -1.60
N ILE A 12 -8.77 -10.24 -0.49
CA ILE A 12 -9.10 -9.35 0.64
C ILE A 12 -7.82 -8.76 1.23
N VAL A 13 -6.78 -9.57 1.44
CA VAL A 13 -5.48 -9.10 1.95
C VAL A 13 -4.86 -8.06 1.02
N VAL A 14 -4.91 -8.26 -0.30
CA VAL A 14 -4.44 -7.28 -1.30
C VAL A 14 -5.19 -5.96 -1.16
N ILE A 15 -6.53 -6.00 -1.09
CA ILE A 15 -7.35 -4.79 -1.00
C ILE A 15 -7.06 -4.04 0.31
N VAL A 16 -7.03 -4.75 1.44
CA VAL A 16 -6.75 -4.16 2.75
C VAL A 16 -5.35 -3.55 2.77
N ALA A 17 -4.33 -4.27 2.30
CA ALA A 17 -2.97 -3.75 2.23
C ALA A 17 -2.89 -2.50 1.34
N ALA A 18 -3.55 -2.49 0.18
CA ALA A 18 -3.60 -1.33 -0.70
C ALA A 18 -4.30 -0.11 -0.06
N LEU A 19 -5.34 -0.32 0.75
CA LEU A 19 -5.96 0.77 1.52
C LEU A 19 -5.02 1.33 2.59
N PHE A 20 -4.19 0.48 3.22
CA PHE A 20 -3.16 0.92 4.16
C PHE A 20 -2.04 1.70 3.49
N VAL A 21 -1.68 1.38 2.24
CA VAL A 21 -0.71 2.17 1.45
C VAL A 21 -1.13 3.64 1.39
N ILE A 22 -2.41 3.91 1.12
CA ILE A 22 -2.92 5.27 0.93
C ILE A 22 -3.15 5.98 2.28
N ASN A 23 -3.58 5.25 3.32
CA ASN A 23 -3.86 5.84 4.64
C ASN A 23 -2.60 6.21 5.45
N THR A 24 -1.44 5.64 5.12
CA THR A 24 -0.26 5.80 5.96
C THR A 24 0.42 7.15 5.73
N LYS A 25 0.64 7.91 6.82
CA LYS A 25 1.21 9.27 6.78
C LYS A 25 2.72 9.33 6.50
N SER A 26 3.43 8.21 6.60
CA SER A 26 4.87 8.11 6.32
C SER A 26 5.09 7.41 4.98
N PRO A 27 5.82 8.02 4.04
CA PRO A 27 6.08 7.43 2.71
C PRO A 27 6.78 6.07 2.78
N VAL A 28 7.72 5.92 3.73
CA VAL A 28 8.44 4.65 3.93
C VAL A 28 7.50 3.52 4.36
N SER A 29 6.60 3.80 5.29
CA SER A 29 5.63 2.79 5.76
C SER A 29 4.56 2.50 4.71
N SER A 30 4.11 3.52 3.96
CA SER A 30 3.24 3.35 2.79
C SER A 30 3.86 2.39 1.77
N ALA A 31 5.14 2.57 1.46
CA ALA A 31 5.85 1.70 0.53
C ALA A 31 6.10 0.28 1.09
N MET A 32 6.26 0.08 2.40
CA MET A 32 6.29 -1.27 3.00
C MET A 32 4.97 -2.02 2.81
N PHE A 33 3.82 -1.34 2.97
CA PHE A 33 2.51 -1.92 2.66
C PHE A 33 2.33 -2.20 1.16
N LEU A 34 2.96 -1.39 0.30
CA LEU A 34 2.93 -1.60 -1.14
C LEU A 34 3.69 -2.88 -1.52
N VAL A 35 4.87 -3.10 -0.94
CA VAL A 35 5.62 -4.36 -1.12
C VAL A 35 4.79 -5.56 -0.66
N LEU A 36 4.11 -5.46 0.50
CA LEU A 36 3.21 -6.52 0.97
C LEU A 36 2.08 -6.81 -0.04
N THR A 37 1.51 -5.77 -0.63
CA THR A 37 0.46 -5.87 -1.65
C THR A 37 0.99 -6.59 -2.90
N MET A 38 2.21 -6.27 -3.34
CA MET A 38 2.87 -6.92 -4.48
C MET A 38 3.16 -8.41 -4.21
N CYS A 39 3.57 -8.76 -2.99
CA CYS A 39 3.77 -10.15 -2.58
C CYS A 39 2.46 -10.95 -2.56
N ALA A 40 1.37 -10.37 -2.04
CA ALA A 40 0.06 -11.01 -2.03
C ALA A 40 -0.50 -11.19 -3.47
N LEU A 41 -0.25 -10.22 -4.36
CA LEU A 41 -0.55 -10.34 -5.80
C LEU A 41 0.24 -11.47 -6.47
N ALA A 42 1.52 -11.65 -6.12
CA ALA A 42 2.30 -12.78 -6.63
C ALA A 42 1.69 -14.12 -6.20
N GLY A 43 1.20 -14.23 -4.96
CA GLY A 43 0.44 -15.39 -4.49
C GLY A 43 -0.84 -15.66 -5.31
N LEU A 44 -1.58 -14.61 -5.68
CA LEU A 44 -2.73 -14.72 -6.58
C LEU A 44 -2.33 -15.23 -7.97
N PHE A 45 -1.23 -14.73 -8.53
CA PHE A 45 -0.75 -15.21 -9.84
C PHE A 45 -0.33 -16.69 -9.80
N VAL A 46 0.27 -17.16 -8.71
CA VAL A 46 0.54 -18.60 -8.53
C VAL A 46 -0.77 -19.40 -8.52
N LEU A 47 -1.79 -18.92 -7.81
CA LEU A 47 -3.11 -19.58 -7.74
C LEU A 47 -3.83 -19.63 -9.09
N LEU A 48 -3.62 -18.64 -9.95
CA LEU A 48 -4.14 -18.58 -11.31
C LEU A 48 -3.35 -19.43 -12.32
N GLY A 49 -2.25 -20.08 -11.88
CA GLY A 49 -1.37 -20.86 -12.75
C GLY A 49 -0.38 -20.02 -13.56
N ALA A 50 -0.29 -18.72 -13.29
CA ALA A 50 0.58 -17.77 -14.00
C ALA A 50 1.97 -17.68 -13.34
N ILE A 51 2.71 -18.80 -13.31
CA ILE A 51 3.97 -18.90 -12.54
C ILE A 51 5.07 -17.95 -13.02
N PHE A 52 5.18 -17.75 -14.34
CA PHE A 52 6.15 -16.81 -14.93
C PHE A 52 5.84 -15.37 -14.51
N LEU A 53 4.55 -15.00 -14.55
CA LEU A 53 4.08 -13.67 -14.13
C LEU A 53 4.30 -13.45 -12.62
N ALA A 54 4.05 -14.47 -11.80
CA ALA A 54 4.34 -14.43 -10.37
C ALA A 54 5.83 -14.20 -10.09
N ALA A 55 6.72 -14.89 -10.82
CA ALA A 55 8.15 -14.70 -10.68
C ALA A 55 8.59 -13.27 -11.08
N LEU A 56 8.08 -12.75 -12.20
CA LEU A 56 8.33 -11.36 -12.61
C LEU A 56 7.79 -10.35 -11.58
N GLN A 57 6.62 -10.62 -10.99
CA GLN A 57 6.03 -9.78 -9.95
C GLN A 57 6.97 -9.64 -8.75
N VAL A 58 7.58 -10.75 -8.30
CA VAL A 58 8.49 -10.73 -7.16
C VAL A 58 9.84 -10.10 -7.52
N ILE A 59 10.44 -10.51 -8.64
CA ILE A 59 11.81 -10.08 -9.00
C ILE A 59 11.83 -8.63 -9.48
N VAL A 60 10.93 -8.26 -10.40
CA VAL A 60 10.95 -6.96 -11.08
C VAL A 60 10.20 -5.92 -10.26
N TYR A 61 8.94 -6.21 -9.89
CA TYR A 61 8.12 -5.20 -9.21
C TYR A 61 8.49 -5.08 -7.73
N ALA A 62 8.34 -6.15 -6.94
CA ALA A 62 8.62 -6.12 -5.50
C ALA A 62 10.12 -5.98 -5.19
N GLY A 63 10.98 -6.57 -6.02
CA GLY A 63 12.44 -6.50 -5.89
C GLY A 63 13.03 -5.22 -6.46
N ALA A 64 13.19 -5.14 -7.77
CA ALA A 64 13.94 -4.06 -8.40
C ALA A 64 13.26 -2.68 -8.30
N ILE A 65 12.01 -2.58 -8.77
CA ILE A 65 11.31 -1.29 -8.90
C ILE A 65 10.97 -0.73 -7.51
N MET A 66 10.41 -1.54 -6.61
CA MET A 66 10.02 -1.07 -5.28
C MET A 66 11.21 -0.69 -4.41
N VAL A 67 12.34 -1.42 -4.45
CA VAL A 67 13.54 -1.03 -3.69
C VAL A 67 14.14 0.26 -4.24
N LEU A 68 14.16 0.45 -5.56
CA LEU A 68 14.56 1.72 -6.16
C LEU A 68 13.64 2.86 -5.71
N PHE A 69 12.32 2.62 -5.70
CA PHE A 69 11.35 3.62 -5.25
C PHE A 69 11.54 3.96 -3.77
N LEU A 70 11.75 2.95 -2.91
CA LEU A 70 12.06 3.11 -1.48
C LEU A 70 13.31 3.96 -1.27
N PHE A 71 14.36 3.72 -2.06
CA PHE A 71 15.59 4.49 -2.01
C PHE A 71 15.34 5.96 -2.41
N VAL A 72 14.59 6.18 -3.50
CA VAL A 72 14.25 7.52 -4.00
C VAL A 72 13.40 8.30 -3.00
N ILE A 73 12.34 7.71 -2.42
CA ILE A 73 11.49 8.43 -1.44
C ILE A 73 12.23 8.76 -0.15
N MET A 74 13.21 7.92 0.23
CA MET A 74 14.02 8.15 1.42
C MET A 74 15.03 9.27 1.17
N LEU A 75 15.67 9.30 0.00
CA LEU A 75 16.54 10.39 -0.42
C LEU A 75 15.79 11.72 -0.61
N LEU A 76 14.55 11.65 -1.09
CA LEU A 76 13.67 12.81 -1.27
C LEU A 76 13.21 13.42 0.06
N ASN A 77 13.61 12.87 1.21
CA ASN A 77 13.26 13.27 2.57
C ASN A 77 12.05 14.18 2.57
N LEU A 78 10.87 13.58 2.40
CA LEU A 78 9.56 14.23 2.49
C LEU A 78 9.45 14.80 3.91
N ARG A 79 10.12 15.93 4.12
CA ARG A 79 10.00 16.78 5.29
C ARG A 79 8.50 16.96 5.43
N LYS A 80 7.99 16.49 6.55
CA LYS A 80 6.78 17.09 7.09
C LYS A 80 7.18 18.51 7.42
N ASP A 81 7.05 19.39 6.43
CA ASP A 81 6.82 20.78 6.72
C ASP A 81 5.60 20.76 7.66
N GLU A 82 5.82 21.29 8.85
CA GLU A 82 4.76 21.73 9.72
C GLU A 82 3.81 22.64 8.94
N TYR A 83 2.75 22.07 8.38
CA TYR A 83 1.43 22.68 8.46
C TYR A 83 0.79 21.99 9.67
N GLY A 84 0.80 22.64 10.82
CA GLY A 84 -0.07 23.79 11.01
C GLY A 84 -1.35 23.24 11.65
N HIS A 85 -1.73 23.85 12.75
CA HIS A 85 -2.92 23.55 13.51
C HIS A 85 -4.18 23.78 12.66
N ASP A 86 -4.55 22.84 11.80
CA ASP A 86 -5.82 22.92 11.07
C ASP A 86 -6.91 22.20 11.88
N SER A 87 -7.22 22.83 13.01
CA SER A 87 -8.49 22.70 13.73
C SER A 87 -9.62 23.25 12.84
N HIS A 88 -9.91 22.58 11.73
CA HIS A 88 -10.96 23.00 10.80
C HIS A 88 -12.09 21.97 10.64
N PHE A 89 -12.15 20.97 11.54
CA PHE A 89 -13.28 20.05 11.66
C PHE A 89 -14.24 20.44 12.80
N ILE A 90 -13.75 21.11 13.86
CA ILE A 90 -14.58 21.56 15.00
C ILE A 90 -15.28 22.91 14.69
N GLN A 91 -14.68 23.77 13.86
CA GLN A 91 -15.27 25.07 13.51
C GLN A 91 -16.57 24.93 12.68
N LYS A 92 -16.69 23.87 11.88
CA LYS A 92 -17.90 23.61 11.07
C LYS A 92 -19.13 23.27 11.93
N TYR A 93 -18.92 22.67 13.11
CA TYR A 93 -20.01 22.37 14.06
C TYR A 93 -20.36 23.58 14.92
N LEU A 94 -19.37 24.38 15.34
CA LEU A 94 -19.61 25.59 16.13
C LEU A 94 -20.28 26.72 15.34
N ALA A 95 -19.92 26.91 14.05
CA ALA A 95 -20.59 27.89 13.17
C ALA A 95 -22.02 27.48 12.76
N PHE A 96 -22.43 26.23 13.00
CA PHE A 96 -23.80 25.77 12.81
C PHE A 96 -24.64 25.89 14.08
N VAL A 97 -24.00 26.02 15.25
CA VAL A 97 -24.65 26.07 16.57
C VAL A 97 -24.74 27.50 17.13
N LEU A 98 -23.89 28.42 16.67
CA LEU A 98 -23.92 29.85 17.00
C LEU A 98 -24.55 30.66 15.86
#